data_AF-A0A974U9W0-F1
#
_entry.id   AF-A0A974U9W0-F1
#
_cell.length_a   1.000
_cell.length_b   1.000
_cell.length_c   1.000
_cell.angle_alpha   90.00
_cell.angle_beta   90.00
_cell.angle_gamma   90.00
#
_symmetry.space_group_name_H-M   'P 1'
#
loop_
_entity.id
_entity.type
_entity.pdbx_description
1 polymer ?
#
loop_
_entity_poly.entity_id
_entity_poly.type
_entity_poly.pdbx_seq_one_letter_code
_entity_poly.pdbx_strand_id
1 'polypeptide(L)' 'MKGKKMKKLSLLLIICALSSCSKSEKIYTVDEFMNDEALREKTLKECEDMSMGDQFNSTNCHRARKAENKVNIKNNK' A
#
# COMPACT_ATOMS: atom_id res chain seq x y z
N MET A 1 -26.47 -36.03 13.91
CA MET A 1 -25.41 -35.08 14.39
C MET A 1 -24.25 -34.85 13.40
N LYS A 2 -24.28 -35.34 12.15
CA LYS A 2 -23.15 -35.21 11.19
C LYS A 2 -23.11 -33.86 10.45
N GLY A 3 -24.27 -33.24 10.17
CA GLY A 3 -24.34 -31.95 9.45
C GLY A 3 -23.87 -30.72 10.23
N LYS A 4 -23.92 -30.75 11.58
CA LYS A 4 -23.48 -29.62 12.43
C LYS A 4 -21.94 -29.47 12.46
N LYS A 5 -21.20 -30.56 12.22
CA LYS A 5 -19.72 -30.58 12.20
C LYS A 5 -19.14 -30.02 10.90
N MET A 6 -19.73 -30.37 9.75
CA MET A 6 -19.30 -29.83 8.43
C MET A 6 -19.52 -28.33 8.31
N LYS A 7 -20.67 -27.81 8.80
CA LYS A 7 -20.95 -26.36 8.79
C LYS A 7 -19.95 -25.57 9.64
N LYS A 8 -19.53 -26.11 10.79
CA LYS A 8 -18.52 -25.48 11.65
C LYS A 8 -17.15 -25.47 10.99
N LEU A 9 -16.77 -26.55 10.31
CA LEU A 9 -15.49 -26.64 9.61
C LEU A 9 -15.41 -25.68 8.41
N SER A 10 -16.51 -25.57 7.66
CA SER A 10 -16.62 -24.62 6.55
C SER A 10 -16.57 -23.17 7.04
N LEU A 11 -17.20 -22.85 8.17
CA LEU A 11 -17.17 -21.50 8.74
C LEU A 11 -15.77 -21.13 9.24
N LEU A 12 -15.04 -22.08 9.84
CA LEU A 12 -13.67 -21.86 10.32
C LEU A 12 -12.70 -21.53 9.16
N LEU A 13 -12.83 -22.23 8.04
CA LEU A 13 -12.02 -22.00 6.84
C LEU A 13 -12.25 -20.61 6.24
N ILE A 14 -13.50 -20.14 6.23
CA ILE A 14 -13.85 -18.79 5.75
C ILE A 14 -13.21 -17.71 6.65
N ILE A 15 -13.27 -17.88 7.96
CA ILE A 15 -12.67 -16.94 8.92
C ILE A 15 -11.14 -16.90 8.79
N CYS A 16 -10.47 -18.04 8.61
CA CYS A 16 -9.02 -18.08 8.37
C CYS A 16 -8.61 -17.45 7.03
N ALA A 17 -9.45 -17.53 5.99
CA ALA A 17 -9.19 -16.86 4.71
C ALA A 17 -9.28 -15.32 4.83
N LEU A 18 -10.14 -14.80 5.71
CA LEU A 18 -10.32 -13.37 5.94
C LEU A 18 -9.14 -12.71 6.69
N SER A 19 -8.40 -13.48 7.49
CA SER A 19 -7.22 -12.97 8.24
C SER A 19 -5.99 -12.67 7.37
N SER A 20 -6.01 -12.99 6.06
CA SER A 20 -4.94 -12.57 5.13
C SER A 20 -5.11 -11.14 4.61
N CYS A 21 -6.21 -10.46 4.93
CA CYS A 21 -6.52 -9.11 4.44
C CYS A 21 -6.18 -8.03 5.49
N SER A 22 -4.97 -8.08 6.04
CA SER A 22 -4.42 -7.00 6.86
C SER A 22 -2.91 -6.94 6.67
N LYS A 23 -2.49 -6.84 5.41
CA LYS A 23 -1.09 -6.56 5.12
C LYS A 23 -0.90 -5.06 5.34
N SER A 24 -0.43 -4.69 6.53
CA SER A 24 -0.02 -3.30 6.79
C SER A 24 1.00 -2.91 5.73
N GLU A 25 0.64 -1.93 4.90
CA GLU A 25 1.53 -1.41 3.88
C GLU A 25 2.76 -0.80 4.56
N LYS A 26 3.98 -1.12 4.07
CA LYS A 26 5.19 -0.50 4.59
C LYS A 26 5.09 1.01 4.35
N ILE A 27 5.25 1.80 5.40
CA ILE A 27 5.32 3.26 5.30
C ILE A 27 6.78 3.65 5.06
N TYR A 28 7.08 4.16 3.85
CA TYR A 28 8.42 4.58 3.47
C TYR A 28 8.69 6.02 3.90
N THR A 29 9.94 6.35 4.20
CA THR A 29 10.37 7.73 4.47
C THR A 29 10.61 8.52 3.19
N VAL A 30 10.66 9.85 3.31
CA VAL A 30 11.01 10.72 2.17
C VAL A 30 12.42 10.40 1.67
N ASP A 31 13.35 10.08 2.58
CA ASP A 31 14.74 9.79 2.22
C ASP A 31 14.86 8.48 1.43
N GLU A 32 14.14 7.43 1.84
CA GLU A 32 14.03 6.19 1.06
C GLU A 32 13.52 6.46 -0.37
N PHE A 33 12.47 7.26 -0.53
CA PHE A 33 12.00 7.65 -1.87
C PHE A 33 12.97 8.53 -2.65
N MET A 34 13.85 9.30 -1.99
CA MET A 34 14.86 10.08 -2.68
C MET A 34 16.03 9.21 -3.17
N ASN A 35 16.38 8.17 -2.42
CA ASN A 35 17.49 7.28 -2.72
C ASN A 35 17.10 6.10 -3.64
N ASP A 36 15.82 5.79 -3.79
CA ASP A 36 15.30 4.73 -4.65
C ASP A 36 14.27 5.28 -5.64
N GLU A 37 14.72 5.50 -6.88
CA GLU A 37 13.89 6.02 -7.97
C GLU A 37 12.80 5.05 -8.40
N ALA A 38 13.11 3.76 -8.51
CA ALA A 38 12.14 2.75 -8.94
C ALA A 38 10.99 2.62 -7.93
N LEU A 39 11.30 2.68 -6.63
CA LEU A 39 10.31 2.73 -5.58
C LEU A 39 9.43 3.98 -5.70
N ARG A 40 10.04 5.15 -5.92
CA ARG A 40 9.34 6.43 -6.03
C ARG A 40 8.38 6.46 -7.23
N GLU A 41 8.87 6.10 -8.42
CA GLU A 41 8.05 6.10 -9.65
C GLU A 41 6.90 5.12 -9.56
N LYS A 42 7.16 3.90 -9.05
CA LYS A 42 6.11 2.90 -8.85
C LYS A 42 5.02 3.44 -7.93
N THR A 43 5.40 4.00 -6.77
CA THR A 43 4.43 4.54 -5.82
C THR A 43 3.67 5.73 -6.38
N LEU A 44 4.32 6.65 -7.11
CA LEU A 44 3.62 7.78 -7.74
C LEU A 44 2.59 7.30 -8.76
N LYS A 45 2.95 6.33 -9.60
CA LYS A 45 2.02 5.72 -10.56
C LYS A 45 0.84 5.05 -9.86
N GLU A 46 1.10 4.28 -8.80
CA GLU A 46 0.04 3.71 -7.96
C GLU A 46 -0.87 4.83 -7.43
N CYS A 47 -0.34 5.94 -6.96
CA CYS A 47 -1.13 7.08 -6.48
C CYS A 47 -1.99 7.74 -7.57
N GLU A 48 -1.52 7.79 -8.82
CA GLU A 48 -2.27 8.31 -9.96
C GLU A 48 -3.39 7.36 -10.39
N ASP A 49 -3.10 6.06 -10.48
CA ASP A 49 -4.09 5.02 -10.79
C ASP A 49 -5.19 4.95 -9.72
N MET A 50 -4.86 5.29 -8.48
CA MET A 50 -5.76 5.30 -7.32
C MET A 50 -6.57 6.59 -7.15
N SER A 51 -6.61 7.47 -8.16
CA SER A 51 -7.33 8.76 -8.13
C SER A 51 -8.85 8.66 -7.90
N MET A 52 -9.41 7.45 -7.75
CA MET A 52 -10.78 7.16 -7.31
C MET A 52 -10.79 6.68 -5.85
N GLY A 53 -10.64 7.57 -4.86
CA GLY A 53 -10.91 7.28 -3.44
C GLY A 53 -9.86 7.75 -2.41
N ASP A 54 -10.01 7.29 -1.17
CA ASP A 54 -9.22 7.67 0.03
C ASP A 54 -7.71 7.36 -0.07
N GLN A 55 -7.30 6.55 -1.05
CA GLN A 55 -5.90 6.12 -1.21
C GLN A 55 -5.02 7.18 -1.87
N PHE A 56 -5.59 8.18 -2.55
CA PHE A 56 -4.87 9.36 -3.03
C PHE A 56 -4.16 10.11 -1.88
N ASN A 57 -4.67 9.94 -0.65
CA ASN A 57 -4.17 10.60 0.56
C ASN A 57 -3.34 9.66 1.45
N SER A 58 -2.83 8.54 0.91
CA SER A 58 -1.96 7.65 1.68
C SER A 58 -0.68 8.39 2.09
N THR A 59 -0.14 8.03 3.26
CA THR A 59 1.11 8.62 3.76
C THR A 59 2.27 8.42 2.77
N ASN A 60 2.28 7.29 2.05
CA ASN A 60 3.27 6.99 1.02
C ASN A 60 3.14 7.91 -0.20
N CYS A 61 1.92 8.17 -0.68
CA CYS A 61 1.68 9.11 -1.79
C CYS A 61 2.22 10.51 -1.46
N HIS A 62 1.91 11.02 -0.27
CA HIS A 62 2.40 12.33 0.15
C HIS A 62 3.95 12.37 0.25
N ARG A 63 4.57 11.32 0.79
CA ARG A 63 6.03 11.26 0.95
C ARG A 63 6.76 11.08 -0.38
N ALA A 64 6.22 10.27 -1.29
CA ALA A 64 6.76 10.08 -2.65
C ALA A 64 6.73 11.40 -3.43
N ARG A 65 5.62 12.13 -3.40
CA ARG A 65 5.47 13.45 -4.07
C ARG A 65 6.40 14.52 -3.49
N LYS A 66 6.59 14.49 -2.16
CA LYS A 66 7.57 15.36 -1.49
C LYS A 66 9.01 15.02 -1.89
N ALA A 67 9.34 13.73 -2.05
CA ALA A 67 10.65 13.28 -2.50
C ALA A 67 10.91 13.70 -3.96
N GLU A 68 9.94 13.49 -4.86
CA GLU A 68 10.00 13.91 -6.26
C GLU A 68 10.32 15.41 -6.39
N ASN A 69 9.58 16.26 -5.66
CA ASN A 69 9.85 17.70 -5.67
C ASN A 69 11.29 18.03 -5.20
N LYS A 70 11.78 17.36 -4.15
CA LYS A 70 13.15 17.57 -3.67
C LYS A 70 14.21 17.11 -4.68
N VAL A 71 14.00 15.99 -5.35
CA VAL A 71 14.90 15.50 -6.41
C VAL A 71 14.94 16.49 -7.56
N ASN A 72 13.78 16.97 -8.02
CA ASN A 72 13.70 17.99 -9.07
C ASN A 72 14.43 19.28 -8.68
N ILE A 73 14.26 19.77 -7.44
CA ILE A 73 14.99 20.95 -6.97
C ILE A 73 16.50 20.71 -6.95
N LYS A 74 16.97 19.54 -6.50
CA LYS A 74 18.39 19.19 -6.46
C LYS A 74 19.01 19.11 -7.85
N ASN A 75 18.28 18.57 -8.83
CA ASN A 75 18.77 18.39 -10.19
C ASN A 75 18.78 19.68 -11.02
N ASN A 76 17.97 20.68 -10.63
CA ASN A 76 17.90 22.00 -11.28
C ASN A 76 18.78 23.06 -10.59
N LYS A 77 19.72 22.66 -9.72
CA LYS A 77 20.66 23.52 -9.00
C LYS A 77 22.09 23.20 -9.42
#